data_AF-A0AAC9ER45-F1
#
_entry.id   AF-A0AAC9ER45-F1
#
_cell.length_a   1.000
_cell.length_b   1.000
_cell.length_c   1.000
_cell.angle_alpha   90.00
_cell.angle_beta   90.00
_cell.angle_gamma   90.00
#
_symmetry.space_group_name_H-M   'P 1'
#
loop_
_entity.id
_entity.type
_entity.pdbx_description
1 polymer ?
#
loop_
_entity_poly.entity_id
_entity_poly.type
_entity_poly.pdbx_seq_one_letter_code
_entity_poly.pdbx_strand_id
1 'polypeptide(L)' 'MKWLESNLVVIFWAVIFGEVIGYIGGTLKQMTWQPMQIGVMMAIVGVIAVNGWFLLSRDDQTSKK' A
#
# COMPACT_ATOMS: atom_id res chain seq x y z
N MET A 1 -14.21 6.81 -13.14
CA MET A 1 -13.32 5.87 -13.86
C MET A 1 -11.88 6.00 -13.36
N LYS A 2 -11.18 7.11 -13.63
CA LYS A 2 -9.76 7.31 -13.25
C LYS A 2 -9.39 7.03 -11.79
N TRP A 3 -10.22 7.42 -10.82
CA TRP A 3 -9.93 7.18 -9.39
C TRP A 3 -9.99 5.70 -9.00
N LEU A 4 -10.97 4.97 -9.54
CA LEU A 4 -11.10 3.53 -9.32
C LEU A 4 -9.95 2.77 -9.98
N GLU A 5 -9.63 3.12 -11.22
CA GLU A 5 -8.50 2.55 -11.98
C GLU A 5 -7.17 2.73 -11.24
N SER A 6 -6.90 3.93 -10.72
CA SER A 6 -5.69 4.20 -9.93
C SER A 6 -5.63 3.36 -8.66
N ASN A 7 -6.73 3.24 -7.91
CA ASN A 7 -6.74 2.41 -6.69
C ASN A 7 -6.57 0.93 -7.00
N LEU A 8 -7.10 0.43 -8.12
CA LEU A 8 -6.93 -0.96 -8.54
C LEU A 8 -5.45 -1.26 -8.85
N VAL A 9 -4.78 -0.34 -9.55
CA VAL A 9 -3.33 -0.42 -9.83
C VAL A 9 -2.51 -0.36 -8.54
N VAL A 10 -2.88 0.52 -7.60
CA VAL A 10 -2.21 0.61 -6.29
C VAL A 10 -2.35 -0.70 -5.52
N ILE A 11 -3.55 -1.30 -5.45
CA ILE A 11 -3.77 -2.58 -4.77
C ILE A 11 -2.91 -3.68 -5.41
N PHE A 12 -2.93 -3.79 -6.74
CA PHE A 12 -2.15 -4.79 -7.46
C PHE A 12 -0.66 -4.71 -7.12
N TRP A 13 -0.07 -3.51 -7.20
CA TRP A 13 1.35 -3.34 -6.91
C TRP A 13 1.68 -3.45 -5.42
N ALA A 14 0.80 -3.02 -4.53
CA ALA A 14 1.01 -3.12 -3.09
C ALA A 14 1.04 -4.59 -2.62
N VAL A 15 0.18 -5.46 -3.18
CA VAL A 15 0.22 -6.90 -2.90
C VAL A 15 1.55 -7.50 -3.34
N ILE A 16 1.95 -7.31 -4.61
CA ILE A 16 3.21 -7.86 -5.15
C ILE A 16 4.41 -7.37 -4.34
N PHE A 17 4.47 -6.07 -4.05
CA PHE A 17 5.53 -5.49 -3.26
C PHE A 17 5.57 -6.06 -1.83
N GLY A 18 4.40 -6.24 -1.22
CA GLY A 18 4.24 -6.87 0.08
C GLY A 18 4.80 -8.29 0.12
N GLU A 19 4.50 -9.10 -0.89
CA GLU A 19 5.02 -10.45 -1.00
C GLU A 19 6.55 -10.49 -1.12
N VAL A 20 7.13 -9.61 -1.95
CA VAL A 20 8.59 -9.53 -2.13
C VAL A 20 9.28 -9.17 -0.81
N ILE A 21 8.79 -8.14 -0.11
CA ILE A 21 9.34 -7.74 1.20
C ILE A 21 9.09 -8.82 2.25
N GLY A 22 7.90 -9.40 2.26
CA GLY A 22 7.51 -10.47 3.19
C GLY A 22 8.41 -11.69 3.07
N TYR A 23 8.73 -12.09 1.85
CA TYR A 23 9.65 -13.18 1.57
C TYR A 23 11.06 -12.86 2.08
N ILE A 24 11.61 -11.69 1.70
CA ILE A 24 12.94 -11.25 2.15
C ILE A 24 13.00 -11.20 3.69
N GLY A 25 12.00 -10.60 4.33
CA GLY A 25 11.91 -10.48 5.78
C GLY A 25 11.76 -11.82 6.49
N GLY A 26 10.97 -12.75 5.92
CA GLY A 26 10.82 -14.12 6.41
C GLY A 26 12.14 -14.88 6.38
N THR A 27 12.89 -14.77 5.27
CA THR A 27 14.23 -15.37 5.14
C THR A 27 15.23 -14.80 6.15
N LEU A 28 15.21 -13.48 6.36
CA LEU A 28 16.13 -12.81 7.29
C LEU A 28 15.87 -13.15 8.75
N LYS A 29 14.61 -13.37 9.15
CA LYS A 29 14.21 -13.59 10.55
C LYS A 29 13.88 -15.05 10.89
N GLN A 30 14.07 -15.99 9.94
CA GLN A 30 13.58 -17.37 10.07
C GLN A 30 12.11 -17.44 10.53
N MET A 31 11.30 -16.48 10.12
CA MET A 31 9.90 -16.40 10.48
C MET A 31 9.05 -17.10 9.42
N THR A 32 7.94 -17.70 9.83
CA THR A 32 6.95 -18.26 8.91
C THR A 32 6.38 -17.15 8.02
N TRP A 33 6.70 -17.21 6.73
CA TRP A 33 6.12 -16.33 5.73
C TRP A 33 4.68 -16.78 5.43
N GLN A 34 3.72 -15.86 5.59
CA GLN A 34 2.29 -16.09 5.33
C GLN A 34 1.83 -15.16 4.21
N PRO A 35 1.95 -15.58 2.94
CA PRO A 35 1.72 -14.73 1.76
C PRO A 35 0.36 -14.00 1.81
N MET A 36 -0.73 -14.77 1.93
CA MET A 36 -2.09 -14.22 1.91
C MET A 36 -2.33 -13.12 2.95
N GLN A 37 -1.78 -13.28 4.16
CA GLN A 37 -1.90 -12.27 5.21
C GLN A 37 -1.10 -11.00 4.86
N ILE A 38 0.11 -11.16 4.36
CA ILE A 38 0.99 -10.05 3.99
C ILE A 38 0.43 -9.28 2.79
N GLY A 39 -0.01 -9.98 1.75
CA GLY A 39 -0.63 -9.37 0.57
C GLY A 39 -1.85 -8.53 0.93
N VAL A 40 -2.78 -9.07 1.73
CA VAL A 40 -3.98 -8.33 2.17
C VAL A 40 -3.61 -7.12 3.03
N MET A 41 -2.69 -7.27 3.98
CA MET A 41 -2.23 -6.16 4.82
C MET A 41 -1.61 -5.04 3.99
N MET A 42 -0.77 -5.40 3.01
CA MET A 42 -0.10 -4.43 2.15
C MET A 42 -1.06 -3.75 1.18
N ALA A 43 -2.10 -4.44 0.71
CA ALA A 43 -3.18 -3.80 -0.05
C ALA A 43 -3.88 -2.71 0.76
N ILE A 44 -4.23 -2.99 2.03
CA ILE A 44 -4.87 -2.01 2.93
C ILE A 44 -3.95 -0.81 3.16
N VAL A 45 -2.69 -1.08 3.50
CA VAL A 45 -1.68 -0.02 3.74
C VAL A 45 -1.49 0.85 2.49
N GLY A 46 -1.38 0.23 1.30
CA GLY A 46 -1.22 0.96 0.04
C GLY A 46 -2.39 1.89 -0.26
N VAL A 47 -3.63 1.42 -0.06
CA VAL A 47 -4.83 2.25 -0.25
C VAL A 47 -4.87 3.41 0.74
N ILE A 48 -4.58 3.15 2.02
CA ILE A 48 -4.58 4.19 3.05
C ILE A 48 -3.48 5.22 2.77
N ALA A 49 -2.28 4.78 2.43
CA ALA A 49 -1.15 5.67 2.18
C ALA A 49 -1.43 6.61 1.00
N VAL A 50 -1.91 6.09 -0.13
CA VAL A 50 -2.16 6.89 -1.33
C VAL A 50 -3.34 7.85 -1.15
N ASN A 51 -4.46 7.38 -0.58
CA ASN A 51 -5.63 8.25 -0.37
C ASN A 51 -5.42 9.22 0.80
N GLY A 52 -4.77 8.78 1.88
CA GLY A 52 -4.40 9.63 3.02
C GLY A 52 -3.43 10.74 2.62
N TRP A 53 -2.41 10.41 1.81
CA TRP A 53 -1.49 11.42 1.27
C TRP A 53 -2.21 12.47 0.42
N PHE A 54 -3.14 12.03 -0.44
CA PHE A 54 -3.95 12.93 -1.25
C PHE A 54 -4.80 13.89 -0.40
N LEU A 55 -5.40 13.40 0.68
CA LEU A 55 -6.18 14.23 1.61
C LEU A 55 -5.29 15.25 2.33
N LEU A 56 -4.17 14.81 2.91
CA LEU A 56 -3.21 15.69 3.58
C LEU A 56 -2.65 16.77 2.62
N SER A 57 -2.35 16.38 1.38
CA SER A 57 -1.83 17.30 0.37
C SER A 57 -2.85 18.36 -0.05
N ARG A 58 -4.16 18.11 0.10
CA ARG A 58 -5.20 19.10 -0.23
C ARG A 58 -5.37 20.16 0.85
N ASP A 59 -5.19 19.79 2.11
CA ASP A 59 -5.29 20.72 3.23
C ASP A 59 -4.17 21.78 3.17
N ASP A 60 -2.93 21.37 2.84
CA ASP A 60 -1.80 22.30 2.70
C ASP A 60 -2.00 23.35 1.59
N GLN A 61 -2.68 22.99 0.50
CA GLN A 61 -2.97 23.90 -0.62
C GLN A 61 -4.11 24.88 -0.31
N THR A 62 -5.04 24.49 0.56
CA THR A 62 -6.16 25.33 0.96
C THR A 62 -5.72 26.38 1.98
N SER A 63 -4.76 26.06 2.86
CA SER A 63 -4.18 27.00 3.82
C SER A 63 -3.32 28.11 3.19
N LYS A 64 -2.90 27.96 1.93
CA LYS A 64 -2.05 28.93 1.22
C LYS A 64 -2.83 29.96 0.39
N LYS A 65 -4.16 29.87 0.35
CA LYS A 65 -5.06 30.85 -0.27
C LYS A 65 -5.69 31.75 0.78
#